data_AF-A0A6A2RV88-F1
#
_entry.id   AF-A0A6A2RV88-F1
#
_cell.length_a   1.000
_cell.length_b   1.000
_cell.length_c   1.000
_cell.angle_alpha   90.00
_cell.angle_beta   90.00
_cell.angle_gamma   90.00
#
_symmetry.space_group_name_H-M   'P 1'
#
loop_
_entity.id
_entity.type
_entity.pdbx_description
1 polymer ?
#
loop_
_entity_poly.entity_id
_entity_poly.type
_entity_poly.pdbx_seq_one_letter_code
_entity_poly.pdbx_strand_id
1 'polypeptide(L)'
;MAVPYVVRKKADLTSGERKELWYGVPKKLIDPIRNREFAEYMEKRSGFHRGQIDGILTEMVDAIRSLLSIGQPVTIEGLGTFHTSLTSPGFERPEQVTPGKVSVSRVYFVACPEFSREVKKMKCMRIPFNLYMPEEMLTKEMKKADREQEREEYDRMVAPEIDEEVQE
;
A
#
# COMPACT_ATOMS: atom_id res chain seq x y z
N MET A 1 -9.43 -0.26 11.78
CA MET A 1 -8.75 -1.35 11.05
C MET A 1 -7.25 -1.20 11.19
N ALA A 2 -6.50 -2.30 11.29
CA ALA A 2 -5.04 -2.29 11.40
C ALA A 2 -4.40 -3.16 10.30
N VAL A 3 -3.23 -2.76 9.80
CA VAL A 3 -2.47 -3.49 8.77
C VAL A 3 -1.61 -4.55 9.46
N PRO A 4 -1.83 -5.85 9.19
CA PRO A 4 -1.07 -6.91 9.83
C PRO A 4 0.33 -7.06 9.21
N TYR A 5 1.34 -7.25 10.06
CA TYR A 5 2.73 -7.47 9.63
C TYR A 5 3.41 -8.61 10.40
N VAL A 6 4.44 -9.19 9.78
CA VAL A 6 5.33 -10.20 10.40
C VAL A 6 6.74 -9.66 10.51
N VAL A 7 7.58 -10.26 11.34
CA VAL A 7 8.97 -9.84 11.52
C VAL A 7 9.90 -10.79 10.76
N ARG A 8 10.81 -10.25 9.95
CA ARG A 8 11.77 -11.00 9.15
C ARG A 8 13.16 -10.36 9.19
N LYS A 9 14.21 -11.18 9.17
CA LYS A 9 15.58 -10.69 8.96
C LYS A 9 15.73 -10.20 7.51
N LYS A 10 16.35 -9.03 7.34
CA LYS A 10 16.79 -8.51 6.04
C LYS A 10 18.20 -7.95 6.16
N ALA A 11 18.90 -7.93 5.03
CA ALA A 11 20.14 -7.19 4.91
C ALA A 11 19.84 -5.69 4.97
N ASP A 12 20.51 -5.00 5.89
CA ASP A 12 20.60 -3.56 5.94
C ASP A 12 21.85 -3.10 5.19
N LEU A 13 21.68 -2.08 4.35
CA LEU A 13 22.73 -1.46 3.55
C LEU A 13 22.83 0.06 3.83
N THR A 14 22.02 0.60 4.74
CA THR A 14 21.98 2.05 5.01
C THR A 14 23.26 2.59 5.66
N SER A 15 24.03 1.73 6.33
CA SER A 15 25.29 2.09 7.00
C SER A 15 26.55 1.83 6.17
N GLY A 16 26.43 1.33 4.93
CA GLY A 16 27.57 0.91 4.10
C GLY A 16 28.17 -0.45 4.46
N GLU A 17 27.90 -0.98 5.66
CA GLU A 17 28.22 -2.36 6.06
C GLU A 17 26.98 -3.25 5.94
N ARG A 18 27.15 -4.48 5.43
CA ARG A 18 26.06 -5.46 5.35
C ARG A 18 25.80 -6.06 6.73
N LYS A 19 24.71 -5.65 7.37
CA LYS A 19 24.23 -6.21 8.65
C LYS A 19 22.87 -6.89 8.48
N GLU A 20 22.60 -7.96 9.23
CA GLU A 20 21.26 -8.55 9.26
C GLU A 20 20.45 -7.98 10.42
N LEU A 21 19.38 -7.23 10.10
CA LEU A 21 18.48 -6.63 11.08
C LEU A 21 17.05 -7.18 10.90
N TRP A 22 16.24 -7.05 11.95
CA TRP A 22 14.83 -7.47 11.93
C TRP A 22 13.93 -6.32 11.49
N TYR A 23 13.04 -6.59 10.52
CA TYR A 23 12.10 -5.62 9.98
C TYR A 23 10.67 -6.15 10.02
N GLY A 24 9.72 -5.25 10.29
CA GLY A 24 8.30 -5.48 10.02
C GLY A 24 8.07 -5.53 8.51
N VAL A 25 7.42 -6.58 8.03
CA VAL A 25 7.05 -6.75 6.63
C VAL A 25 5.58 -7.13 6.52
N PRO A 26 4.87 -6.64 5.48
CA PRO A 26 3.50 -7.08 5.25
C PRO A 26 3.47 -8.60 5.12
N LYS A 27 2.50 -9.24 5.77
CA LYS A 27 2.28 -10.68 5.59
C LYS A 27 1.87 -10.89 4.13
N LYS A 28 2.58 -11.75 3.39
CA LYS A 28 2.31 -12.09 1.96
C LYS A 28 0.92 -12.73 1.69
N LEU A 29 0.00 -12.69 2.64
CA LEU A 29 -1.17 -13.56 2.70
C LEU A 29 -2.47 -12.95 2.16
N ILE A 30 -2.42 -11.76 1.59
CA ILE A 30 -3.59 -11.18 0.94
C ILE A 30 -3.31 -11.21 -0.55
N ASP A 31 -3.93 -12.17 -1.24
CA ASP A 31 -3.99 -12.14 -2.69
C ASP A 31 -4.55 -10.77 -3.12
N PRO A 32 -3.96 -10.12 -4.13
CA PRO A 32 -4.48 -8.86 -4.60
C PRO A 32 -5.95 -8.99 -4.97
N ILE A 33 -6.78 -8.12 -4.39
CA ILE A 33 -8.21 -8.03 -4.72
C ILE A 33 -8.31 -7.74 -6.22
N ARG A 34 -8.98 -8.62 -6.96
CA ARG A 34 -9.20 -8.46 -8.41
C ARG A 34 -10.47 -7.67 -8.68
N ASN A 35 -10.65 -7.20 -9.91
CA ASN A 35 -11.82 -6.40 -10.32
C ASN A 35 -13.15 -7.02 -9.86
N ARG A 36 -13.32 -8.34 -10.01
CA ARG A 36 -14.53 -9.04 -9.58
C ARG A 36 -14.82 -8.88 -8.09
N GLU A 37 -13.83 -9.13 -7.24
CA GLU A 37 -13.96 -9.04 -5.78
C GLU A 37 -14.11 -7.60 -5.32
N PHE A 38 -13.43 -6.67 -6.00
CA PHE A 38 -13.56 -5.24 -5.74
C PHE A 38 -14.97 -4.73 -6.10
N ALA A 39 -15.50 -5.16 -7.24
CA ALA A 39 -16.86 -4.84 -7.66
C ALA A 39 -17.91 -5.43 -6.71
N GLU A 40 -17.72 -6.67 -6.23
CA GLU A 40 -18.58 -7.27 -5.19
C GLU A 40 -18.52 -6.47 -3.87
N TYR A 41 -17.34 -5.98 -3.49
CA TYR A 41 -17.18 -5.13 -2.31
C TYR A 41 -17.90 -3.79 -2.46
N MET A 42 -17.83 -3.17 -3.64
CA MET A 42 -18.48 -1.90 -3.95
C MET A 42 -20.00 -2.02 -4.09
N GLU A 43 -20.50 -3.10 -4.69
CA GLU A 43 -21.95 -3.38 -4.82
C GLU A 43 -22.61 -3.42 -3.44
N LYS A 44 -21.98 -4.07 -2.45
CA LYS A 44 -22.50 -4.14 -1.07
C LYS A 44 -22.56 -2.79 -0.34
N ARG A 45 -21.90 -1.75 -0.87
CA ARG A 45 -21.74 -0.44 -0.24
C ARG A 45 -22.30 0.70 -1.09
N SER A 46 -22.90 0.38 -2.23
CA SER A 46 -23.43 1.36 -3.18
C SER A 46 -24.76 0.89 -3.76
N GLY A 47 -25.38 1.72 -4.59
CA GLY A 47 -26.59 1.35 -5.33
C GLY A 47 -26.30 0.75 -6.72
N PHE A 48 -25.03 0.50 -7.06
CA PHE A 48 -24.65 0.01 -8.39
C PHE A 48 -24.55 -1.51 -8.42
N HIS A 49 -25.05 -2.12 -9.49
CA HIS A 49 -24.89 -3.55 -9.70
C HIS A 49 -23.44 -3.89 -10.06
N ARG A 50 -22.96 -5.05 -9.62
CA ARG A 50 -21.59 -5.54 -9.87
C ARG A 50 -21.17 -5.44 -11.34
N GLY A 51 -22.07 -5.76 -12.26
CA GLY A 51 -21.79 -5.70 -13.71
C GLY A 51 -21.51 -4.28 -14.21
N GLN A 52 -22.20 -3.26 -13.66
CA GLN A 52 -21.93 -1.86 -14.01
C GLN A 52 -20.57 -1.42 -13.48
N ILE A 53 -20.25 -1.79 -12.25
CA ILE A 53 -18.97 -1.45 -11.61
C ILE A 53 -17.81 -2.10 -12.39
N ASP A 54 -17.93 -3.39 -12.70
CA ASP A 54 -16.91 -4.13 -13.46
C ASP A 54 -16.69 -3.55 -14.87
N GLY A 55 -17.78 -3.12 -15.54
CA GLY A 55 -17.71 -2.40 -16.80
C GLY A 55 -16.98 -1.07 -16.70
N ILE A 56 -17.30 -0.26 -15.68
CA ILE A 56 -16.63 1.02 -15.42
C ILE A 56 -15.14 0.82 -15.13
N LEU A 57 -14.78 -0.15 -14.28
CA LEU A 57 -13.38 -0.45 -13.97
C LEU A 57 -12.59 -0.86 -15.21
N THR A 58 -13.21 -1.64 -16.11
CA THR A 58 -12.59 -2.06 -17.37
C THR A 58 -12.40 -0.87 -18.32
N GLU A 59 -13.44 -0.08 -18.54
CA GLU A 59 -13.39 1.11 -19.41
C GLU A 59 -12.39 2.15 -18.90
N MET A 60 -12.32 2.33 -17.58
CA MET A 60 -11.39 3.25 -16.94
C MET A 60 -9.92 2.89 -17.24
N VAL A 61 -9.57 1.60 -17.25
CA VAL A 61 -8.21 1.15 -17.60
C VAL A 61 -7.88 1.50 -19.05
N ASP A 62 -8.83 1.28 -19.96
CA ASP A 62 -8.65 1.61 -21.38
C ASP A 62 -8.55 3.11 -21.63
N ALA A 63 -9.35 3.92 -20.92
CA ALA A 63 -9.28 5.37 -20.96
C ALA A 63 -7.93 5.89 -20.44
N ILE A 64 -7.47 5.40 -19.28
CA ILE A 64 -6.16 5.78 -18.71
C ILE A 64 -5.03 5.42 -19.69
N ARG A 65 -5.04 4.21 -20.25
CA ARG A 65 -4.05 3.78 -21.25
C ARG A 65 -4.02 4.71 -22.46
N SER A 66 -5.19 5.09 -22.98
CA SER A 66 -5.31 5.94 -24.16
C SER A 66 -4.77 7.35 -23.90
N LEU A 67 -5.13 7.96 -22.76
CA LEU A 67 -4.66 9.30 -22.38
C LEU A 67 -3.17 9.34 -22.06
N LEU A 68 -2.65 8.33 -21.35
CA LEU A 68 -1.21 8.24 -21.07
C LEU A 68 -0.37 8.04 -22.34
N SER A 69 -0.92 7.39 -23.37
CA SER A 69 -0.22 7.17 -24.65
C SER A 69 0.07 8.46 -25.43
N ILE A 70 -0.74 9.50 -25.21
CA ILE A 70 -0.54 10.84 -25.76
C ILE A 70 0.19 11.78 -24.78
N GLY A 71 0.73 11.24 -23.68
CA GLY A 71 1.49 11.99 -22.69
C GLY A 71 0.64 12.81 -21.72
N GLN A 72 -0.68 12.63 -21.68
CA GLN A 72 -1.56 13.33 -20.75
C GLN A 72 -1.64 12.58 -19.41
N PRO A 73 -1.23 13.20 -18.29
CA PRO A 73 -1.45 12.62 -16.97
C PRO A 73 -2.95 12.51 -16.67
N VAL A 74 -3.34 11.45 -15.99
CA VAL A 74 -4.75 11.22 -15.61
C VAL A 74 -4.89 11.30 -14.10
N THR A 75 -5.66 12.25 -13.62
CA THR A 75 -5.98 12.41 -12.19
C THR A 75 -7.35 11.83 -11.90
N ILE A 76 -7.44 11.01 -10.87
CA ILE A 76 -8.70 10.62 -10.24
C ILE A 76 -8.78 11.37 -8.93
N GLU A 77 -9.79 12.23 -8.83
CA GLU A 77 -10.01 13.05 -7.64
C GLU A 77 -10.14 12.17 -6.39
N GLY A 78 -9.51 12.61 -5.29
CA GLY A 78 -9.47 11.85 -4.04
C GLY A 78 -8.54 10.62 -4.02
N LEU A 79 -7.94 10.23 -5.16
CA LEU A 79 -7.00 9.10 -5.23
C LEU A 79 -5.58 9.55 -5.57
N GLY A 80 -5.40 10.18 -6.73
CA GLY A 80 -4.07 10.59 -7.22
C GLY A 80 -3.96 10.65 -8.73
N THR A 81 -2.72 10.74 -9.21
CA THR A 81 -2.42 10.98 -10.62
C THR A 81 -1.52 9.90 -11.20
N PHE A 82 -1.89 9.40 -12.38
CA PHE A 82 -1.05 8.55 -13.20
C PHE A 82 -0.21 9.39 -14.14
N HIS A 83 1.10 9.12 -14.18
CA HIS A 83 2.07 9.80 -15.01
C HIS A 83 2.84 8.82 -15.88
N THR A 84 3.22 9.28 -17.07
CA THR A 84 4.16 8.60 -17.95
C THR A 84 5.56 9.17 -17.72
N SER A 85 6.54 8.33 -17.44
CA SER A 85 7.94 8.71 -17.36
C SER A 85 8.66 8.39 -18.66
N LEU A 86 9.55 9.27 -19.11
CA LEU A 86 10.37 9.08 -20.31
C LEU A 86 11.81 8.72 -19.93
N THR A 87 12.52 8.03 -20.81
CA THR A 87 13.95 7.74 -20.70
C THR A 87 14.63 7.85 -22.05
N SER A 88 15.93 8.14 -22.01
CA SER A 88 16.84 8.18 -23.15
C SER A 88 18.27 7.95 -22.66
N PRO A 89 19.20 7.53 -23.54
CA PRO A 89 20.64 7.64 -23.25
C PRO A 89 21.05 9.09 -22.95
N GLY A 90 22.22 9.25 -22.32
CA GLY A 90 22.87 10.55 -22.19
C GLY A 90 23.55 10.97 -23.50
N PHE A 91 23.49 12.26 -23.83
CA PHE A 91 24.10 12.83 -25.02
C PHE A 91 24.90 14.09 -24.66
N GLU A 92 25.95 14.39 -25.41
CA GLU A 92 26.80 15.57 -25.17
C GLU A 92 26.14 16.86 -25.65
N ARG A 93 25.28 16.77 -26.68
CA ARG A 93 24.60 17.91 -27.30
C ARG A 93 23.08 17.69 -27.38
N PRO A 94 22.27 18.73 -27.16
CA PRO A 94 20.81 18.60 -27.11
C PRO A 94 20.20 18.13 -28.45
N GLU A 95 20.78 18.48 -29.59
CA GLU A 95 20.27 18.12 -30.92
C GLU A 95 20.34 16.61 -31.20
N GLN A 96 21.13 15.87 -30.42
CA GLN A 96 21.24 14.42 -30.51
C GLN A 96 20.02 13.71 -29.88
N VAL A 97 19.26 14.41 -29.04
CA VAL A 97 18.03 13.91 -28.42
C VAL A 97 16.90 13.99 -29.45
N THR A 98 16.77 12.93 -30.23
CA THR A 98 15.70 12.80 -31.23
C THR A 98 14.57 11.92 -30.71
N PRO A 99 13.33 12.05 -31.23
CA PRO A 99 12.19 11.23 -30.77
C PRO A 99 12.46 9.72 -30.81
N GLY A 100 13.23 9.23 -31.79
CA GLY A 100 13.60 7.80 -31.88
C GLY A 100 14.60 7.33 -30.81
N LYS A 101 15.15 8.22 -29.99
CA LYS A 101 16.04 7.91 -28.85
C LYS A 101 15.35 8.06 -27.49
N VAL A 102 14.10 8.53 -27.48
CA VAL A 102 13.29 8.69 -26.28
C VAL A 102 12.24 7.59 -26.26
N SER A 103 12.05 6.93 -25.13
CA SER A 103 11.01 5.94 -24.92
C SER A 103 10.28 6.14 -23.61
N VAL A 104 9.07 5.61 -23.52
CA VAL A 104 8.36 5.50 -22.24
C VAL A 104 9.08 4.48 -21.37
N SER A 105 9.51 4.89 -20.19
CA SER A 105 10.25 4.04 -19.25
C SER A 105 9.32 3.29 -18.29
N ARG A 106 8.30 3.98 -17.77
CA ARG A 106 7.31 3.43 -16.84
C ARG A 106 6.10 4.34 -16.73
N VAL A 107 4.97 3.75 -16.35
CA VAL A 107 3.84 4.47 -15.76
C VAL A 107 4.00 4.41 -14.25
N TYR A 108 3.84 5.55 -13.58
CA TYR A 108 3.88 5.61 -12.12
C TYR A 108 2.68 6.39 -11.58
N PHE A 109 2.26 6.00 -10.39
CA PHE A 109 1.15 6.62 -9.68
C PHE A 109 1.69 7.50 -8.55
N VAL A 110 1.15 8.71 -8.44
CA VAL A 110 1.40 9.63 -7.34
C VAL A 110 0.10 9.81 -6.59
N ALA A 111 0.03 9.25 -5.39
CA ALA A 111 -1.11 9.40 -4.50
C ALA A 111 -1.30 10.87 -4.10
N CYS A 112 -2.56 11.34 -4.04
CA CYS A 112 -2.81 12.68 -3.51
C CYS A 112 -2.44 12.74 -2.01
N PRO A 113 -2.09 13.93 -1.48
CA PRO A 113 -1.67 14.07 -0.09
C PRO A 113 -2.72 13.61 0.93
N GLU A 114 -4.00 13.87 0.65
CA GLU A 114 -5.12 13.50 1.50
C GLU A 114 -5.30 11.99 1.59
N PHE A 115 -5.34 11.31 0.44
CA PHE A 115 -5.38 9.84 0.38
C PHE A 115 -4.21 9.23 1.14
N SER A 116 -3.00 9.73 0.90
CA SER A 116 -1.80 9.28 1.59
C SER A 116 -1.89 9.47 3.10
N ARG A 117 -2.43 10.60 3.56
CA ARG A 117 -2.61 10.91 4.98
C ARG A 117 -3.60 9.95 5.63
N GLU A 118 -4.75 9.69 4.99
CA GLU A 118 -5.76 8.78 5.54
C GLU A 118 -5.23 7.34 5.63
N VAL A 119 -4.53 6.85 4.61
CA VAL A 119 -3.93 5.51 4.65
C VAL A 119 -2.83 5.41 5.72
N LYS A 120 -2.03 6.47 5.92
CA LYS A 120 -0.97 6.49 6.97
C LYS A 120 -1.51 6.51 8.40
N LYS A 121 -2.77 6.91 8.63
CA LYS A 121 -3.41 6.84 9.95
C LYS A 121 -3.72 5.39 10.36
N MET A 122 -3.71 4.44 9.43
CA MET A 122 -3.96 3.03 9.76
C MET A 122 -2.89 2.52 10.73
N LYS A 123 -3.34 1.92 11.83
CA LYS A 123 -2.45 1.30 12.81
C LYS A 123 -1.80 0.05 12.20
N CYS A 124 -0.60 -0.29 12.63
CA CYS A 124 0.05 -1.55 12.27
C CYS A 124 -0.09 -2.54 13.43
N MET A 125 -0.41 -3.79 13.11
CA MET A 125 -0.54 -4.86 14.10
C MET A 125 0.47 -5.95 13.78
N ARG A 126 1.33 -6.28 14.76
CA ARG A 126 2.25 -7.40 14.60
C ARG A 126 1.48 -8.69 14.80
N ILE A 127 1.61 -9.62 13.88
CA ILE A 127 1.08 -10.96 14.08
C ILE A 127 1.94 -11.62 15.17
N PRO A 128 1.34 -12.34 16.15
CA PRO A 128 2.07 -13.10 17.14
C PRO A 128 3.11 -14.04 16.52
N PHE A 129 4.31 -14.11 17.12
CA PHE A 129 5.46 -14.83 16.57
C PHE A 129 5.17 -16.32 16.38
N ASN A 130 4.44 -16.92 17.32
CA ASN A 130 4.04 -18.33 17.28
C ASN A 130 3.20 -18.71 16.05
N LEU A 131 2.54 -17.77 15.38
CA LEU A 131 1.71 -18.04 14.20
C LEU A 131 2.52 -18.17 12.90
N TYR A 132 3.81 -17.85 12.91
CA TYR A 132 4.62 -17.86 11.67
C TYR A 132 6.12 -18.14 11.89
N MET A 133 6.56 -18.40 13.12
CA MET A 133 7.90 -18.84 13.46
C MET A 133 7.84 -20.20 14.18
N PRO A 134 8.78 -21.11 13.89
CA PRO A 134 8.85 -22.41 14.58
C PRO A 134 9.21 -22.22 16.05
N GLU A 135 8.79 -23.16 16.90
CA GLU A 135 8.93 -23.04 18.35
C GLU A 135 10.40 -22.92 18.81
N GLU A 136 11.32 -23.55 18.09
CA GLU A 136 12.77 -23.47 18.29
C GLU A 136 13.34 -22.04 18.21
N MET A 137 12.68 -21.17 17.44
CA MET A 137 13.09 -19.77 17.28
C MET A 137 12.41 -18.83 18.28
N LEU A 138 11.45 -19.30 19.07
CA LEU A 138 10.67 -18.48 19.99
C LEU A 138 11.39 -18.31 21.33
N THR A 139 12.03 -17.16 21.51
CA THR A 139 12.66 -16.81 22.79
C THR A 139 11.62 -16.46 23.87
N LYS A 140 12.03 -16.51 25.14
CA LYS A 140 11.18 -16.08 26.27
C LYS A 140 10.72 -14.63 26.13
N GLU A 141 11.57 -13.76 25.60
CA GLU A 141 11.29 -12.35 25.34
C GLU A 141 10.24 -12.18 24.25
N MET A 142 10.33 -12.93 23.15
CA MET A 142 9.33 -12.91 22.08
C MET A 142 7.95 -13.34 22.59
N LYS A 143 7.89 -14.42 23.39
CA LYS A 143 6.64 -14.88 24.02
C LYS A 143 6.08 -13.85 25.02
N LYS A 144 6.95 -13.08 25.69
CA LYS A 144 6.54 -11.99 26.58
C LYS A 144 5.97 -10.80 25.80
N ALA A 145 6.64 -10.40 24.72
CA ALA A 145 6.20 -9.30 23.85
C ALA A 145 4.85 -9.59 23.17
N ASP A 146 4.59 -10.84 22.78
CA ASP A 146 3.28 -11.24 22.25
C ASP A 146 2.17 -11.09 23.31
N ARG A 147 2.40 -11.54 24.55
CA ARG A 147 1.44 -11.39 25.66
C ARG A 147 1.18 -9.93 26.02
N GLU A 148 2.22 -9.10 26.04
CA GLU A 148 2.08 -7.66 26.30
C GLU A 148 1.24 -6.99 25.21
N GLN A 149 1.48 -7.33 23.95
CA GLN A 149 0.70 -6.80 22.83
C GLN A 149 -0.77 -7.24 22.88
N GLU A 150 -1.04 -8.51 23.19
CA GLU A 150 -2.42 -9.01 23.39
C GLU A 150 -3.13 -8.26 24.52
N ARG A 151 -2.41 -7.97 25.61
CA ARG A 151 -2.94 -7.20 26.74
C ARG A 151 -3.24 -5.75 26.35
N GLU A 152 -2.34 -5.07 25.65
CA GLU A 152 -2.57 -3.71 25.14
C GLU A 152 -3.75 -3.65 24.17
N GLU A 153 -3.92 -4.69 23.36
CA GLU A 153 -5.05 -4.80 22.43
C GLU A 153 -6.36 -5.03 23.18
N TYR A 154 -6.37 -5.91 24.18
CA TYR A 154 -7.51 -6.14 25.06
C TYR A 154 -7.89 -4.87 25.85
N ASP A 155 -6.92 -4.22 26.49
CA ASP A 155 -7.13 -2.99 27.25
C ASP A 155 -7.72 -1.88 26.35
N ARG A 156 -7.28 -1.82 25.08
CA ARG A 156 -7.85 -0.87 24.11
C ARG A 156 -9.28 -1.24 23.68
N MET A 157 -9.63 -2.52 23.61
CA MET A 157 -11.00 -2.96 23.29
C MET A 157 -11.97 -2.77 24.47
N VAL A 158 -11.46 -2.84 25.71
CA VAL A 158 -12.26 -2.75 26.93
C VAL A 158 -12.27 -1.32 27.50
N ALA A 159 -11.38 -0.43 27.05
CA ALA A 159 -11.42 0.97 27.41
C ALA A 159 -12.77 1.58 26.99
N PRO A 160 -13.57 2.13 27.93
CA PRO A 160 -14.81 2.81 27.56
C PRO A 160 -14.48 3.98 26.62
N GLU A 161 -15.28 4.14 25.56
CA GLU A 161 -15.33 5.40 24.82
C GLU A 161 -15.77 6.46 25.82
N ILE A 162 -14.81 7.22 26.36
CA ILE A 162 -15.12 8.42 27.10
C ILE A 162 -15.57 9.41 26.04
N ASP A 163 -16.89 9.49 25.83
CA ASP A 163 -17.52 10.62 25.15
C ASP A 163 -17.15 11.87 25.95
N GLU A 164 -16.14 12.61 25.49
CA GLU A 164 -16.05 14.04 25.78
C GLU A 164 -17.12 14.76 24.92
N GLU A 165 -18.39 14.51 25.26
CA GLU A 165 -19.36 15.61 25.27
C GLU A 165 -19.10 16.45 26.52
N VAL A 166 -19.48 17.73 26.46
CA VAL A 166 -19.39 18.79 27.51
C VAL A 166 -18.03 19.54 27.42
N GLN A 167 -17.89 20.81 27.02
CA GLN A 167 -18.64 22.08 27.07
C GLN A 167 -17.90 23.04 26.08
N GLU A 168 -18.41 24.09 25.43
CA GLU A 168 -19.56 25.00 25.58
C GLU A 168 -19.81 25.69 24.22
#